data_AF-A0A832AZ73-F1
#
_entry.id   AF-A0A832AZ73-F1
#
_cell.length_a   1.000
_cell.length_b   1.000
_cell.length_c   1.000
_cell.angle_alpha   90.00
_cell.angle_beta   90.00
_cell.angle_gamma   90.00
#
_symmetry.space_group_name_H-M   'P 1'
#
loop_
_entity.id
_entity.type
_entity.pdbx_description
1 polymer ?
#
loop_
_entity_poly.entity_id
_entity_poly.type
_entity_poly.pdbx_seq_one_letter_code
_entity_poly.pdbx_strand_id
1 'polypeptide(L)' 'MGVNLKELIVSSPISLNDLKGKVLAIDAYNALYQFLATIRQPDGTPLLDSKGRITSH' A
#
# COMPACT_ATOMS: atom_id res chain seq x y z
N MET A 1 4.31 -3.19 9.08
CA MET A 1 5.72 -3.01 8.65
C MET A 1 6.52 -4.21 9.17
N GLY A 2 7.44 -4.76 8.36
CA GLY A 2 8.12 -6.05 8.61
C GLY A 2 9.63 -6.00 8.37
N VAL A 3 10.23 -7.10 7.93
CA VAL A 3 11.68 -7.23 7.69
C VAL A 3 12.04 -6.76 6.27
N ASN A 4 13.06 -5.91 6.13
CA ASN A 4 13.50 -5.41 4.83
C ASN A 4 14.61 -6.31 4.23
N LEU A 5 14.24 -7.15 3.26
CA LEU A 5 15.14 -8.06 2.54
C LEU A 5 15.30 -7.70 1.06
N LYS A 6 14.81 -6.52 0.63
CA LYS A 6 14.68 -6.16 -0.79
C LYS A 6 15.99 -6.28 -1.58
N GLU A 7 17.11 -5.93 -0.96
CA GLU A 7 18.43 -5.94 -1.61
C GLU A 7 19.04 -7.34 -1.77
N LEU A 8 18.49 -8.35 -1.07
CA LEU A 8 19.02 -9.71 -1.07
C LEU A 8 18.26 -10.66 -2.03
N ILE A 9 17.12 -10.22 -2.56
CA ILE A 9 16.20 -11.08 -3.32
C ILE A 9 16.18 -10.68 -4.79
N VAL A 10 16.25 -11.68 -5.68
CA VAL A 10 15.97 -11.50 -7.11
C VAL A 10 14.49 -11.77 -7.36
N SER A 11 13.75 -10.78 -7.85
CA SER A 11 12.33 -10.90 -8.22
C SER A 11 12.13 -10.75 -9.73
N SER A 12 11.22 -11.53 -10.31
CA SER A 12 10.79 -11.37 -11.69
C SER A 12 9.63 -10.35 -11.78
N PRO A 13 9.72 -9.33 -12.65
CA PRO A 13 8.62 -8.39 -12.85
C PRO A 13 7.44 -9.10 -13.51
N ILE A 14 6.23 -8.79 -13.05
CA ILE A 14 4.97 -9.26 -13.61
C ILE A 14 3.99 -8.09 -13.73
N SER A 15 2.97 -8.24 -14.58
CA SER A 15 1.84 -7.32 -14.70
C SER A 15 0.65 -7.78 -13.85
N LEU A 16 -0.31 -6.88 -13.60
CA LEU A 16 -1.56 -7.26 -12.95
C LEU A 16 -2.38 -8.28 -13.76
N ASN A 17 -2.25 -8.27 -15.09
CA ASN A 17 -2.95 -9.21 -15.96
C ASN A 17 -2.47 -10.65 -15.76
N ASP A 18 -1.21 -10.87 -15.38
CA ASP A 18 -0.65 -12.19 -15.08
C ASP A 18 -1.30 -12.82 -13.82
N LEU A 19 -1.95 -11.99 -13.00
CA LEU A 19 -2.66 -12.40 -11.79
C LEU A 19 -4.16 -12.64 -12.04
N LYS A 20 -4.66 -12.45 -13.27
CA LYS A 20 -6.09 -12.62 -13.59
C LYS A 20 -6.59 -14.02 -13.23
N GLY A 21 -7.71 -14.08 -12.51
CA GLY A 21 -8.35 -15.33 -12.09
C GLY A 21 -7.69 -16.02 -10.89
N LYS A 22 -6.63 -15.43 -10.31
CA LYS A 22 -6.01 -15.92 -9.07
C LYS A 22 -6.67 -15.29 -7.86
N VAL A 23 -6.75 -16.05 -6.76
CA VAL A 23 -7.10 -15.51 -5.44
C VAL A 23 -5.82 -15.04 -4.78
N LEU A 24 -5.82 -13.81 -4.27
CA LEU A 24 -4.70 -13.23 -3.53
C LEU A 24 -5.14 -12.92 -2.10
N ALA A 25 -4.35 -13.34 -1.12
CA ALA A 25 -4.52 -12.92 0.26
C ALA A 25 -3.64 -11.69 0.51
N ILE A 26 -4.25 -10.59 0.93
CA ILE A 26 -3.57 -9.32 1.20
C ILE A 26 -3.50 -9.13 2.72
N ASP A 27 -2.32 -8.79 3.23
CA ASP A 27 -2.15 -8.38 4.62
C ASP A 27 -2.81 -7.01 4.85
N ALA A 28 -3.90 -7.00 5.61
CA ALA A 28 -4.71 -5.80 5.85
C ALA A 28 -3.92 -4.70 6.58
N TYR A 29 -3.14 -5.04 7.61
CA TYR A 29 -2.37 -4.05 8.34
C TYR A 29 -1.31 -3.42 7.45
N ASN A 30 -0.59 -4.23 6.68
CA ASN A 30 0.42 -3.72 5.77
C ASN A 30 -0.21 -2.82 4.70
N ALA A 31 -1.32 -3.24 4.09
CA ALA A 31 -2.03 -2.44 3.09
C ALA A 31 -2.49 -1.08 3.64
N LEU A 32 -3.13 -1.05 4.81
CA LEU A 32 -3.58 0.20 5.44
C LEU A 32 -2.40 1.13 5.75
N TYR A 33 -1.26 0.61 6.21
CA TYR A 33 -0.05 1.43 6.39
C TYR A 33 0.47 2.00 5.06
N GLN A 34 0.41 1.24 3.96
CA GLN A 34 0.80 1.76 2.65
C GLN A 34 -0.15 2.87 2.18
N PHE A 35 -1.44 2.71 2.40
CA PHE A 35 -2.44 3.74 2.09
C PHE A 35 -2.17 5.03 2.87
N LEU A 36 -1.97 4.94 4.19
CA LEU A 36 -1.59 6.08 5.04
C LEU A 36 -0.29 6.76 4.59
N ALA A 37 0.68 6.00 4.10
CA ALA A 37 1.97 6.53 3.65
C ALA A 37 1.91 7.21 2.27
N THR A 38 1.08 6.70 1.35
CA THR A 38 1.13 7.07 -0.07
C THR A 38 -0.06 7.90 -0.55
N ILE A 39 -1.24 7.73 0.03
CA ILE A 39 -2.45 8.48 -0.34
C ILE A 39 -2.48 9.78 0.47
N ARG A 40 -1.96 10.87 -0.10
CA ARG A 40 -1.79 12.16 0.56
C ARG A 40 -2.22 13.31 -0.36
N GLN A 41 -2.48 14.46 0.24
CA GLN A 41 -2.67 15.72 -0.48
C GLN A 41 -1.36 16.18 -1.14
N PRO A 42 -1.41 17.11 -2.12
CA PRO A 42 -0.22 17.61 -2.80
C PRO A 42 0.85 18.21 -1.87
N ASP A 43 0.44 18.73 -0.71
CA ASP A 43 1.33 19.26 0.33
C ASP A 43 1.91 18.19 1.27
N GLY A 44 1.54 16.92 1.07
CA GLY A 44 1.95 15.80 1.91
C GLY A 44 1.13 15.60 3.19
N THR A 45 0.05 16.35 3.41
CA THR A 45 -0.88 16.04 4.50
C THR A 45 -1.70 14.79 4.17
N PRO A 46 -2.04 13.92 5.14
CA PRO A 46 -3.00 12.83 4.89
C PRO A 46 -4.35 13.38 4.40
N LEU A 47 -5.15 12.53 3.75
CA LEU A 47 -6.53 12.86 3.47
C LEU A 47 -7.30 12.97 4.79
N LEU A 48 -8.12 14.01 4.91
CA LEU A 48 -8.93 14.31 6.09
C LEU A 48 -10.38 14.50 5.68
N ASP A 49 -11.30 14.13 6.58
CA ASP A 49 -12.70 14.54 6.47
C ASP A 49 -12.94 15.95 7.05
N SER A 50 -14.19 16.42 7.01
CA SER A 50 -14.59 17.73 7.53
C SER A 50 -14.42 17.89 9.05
N LYS A 51 -14.17 16.80 9.78
CA LYS A 51 -13.90 16.80 11.23
C LYS A 51 -12.41 16.63 11.53
N GLY A 52 -11.54 16.63 10.52
CA GLY A 52 -10.10 16.47 10.67
C GLY A 52 -9.65 15.04 10.97
N ARG A 53 -10.48 14.02 10.71
CA ARG A 53 -10.12 12.61 10.90
C ARG A 53 -9.43 12.08 9.65
N ILE A 54 -8.38 11.26 9.82
CA ILE A 54 -7.63 10.67 8.71
C ILE A 54 -8.50 9.66 7.95
N THR A 55 -8.53 9.77 6.63
CA THR A 55 -9.27 8.88 5.71
C THR A 55 -8.41 8.35 4.57
N SER A 56 -7.08 8.45 4.69
CA SER A 56 -6.16 7.89 3.68
C SER A 56 -6.14 6.37 3.64
N HIS A 57 -6.58 5.69 4.70
CA HIS A 57 -6.61 4.23 4.82
C HIS A 57 -7.91 3.65 4.26
#